data_AF-A0AAV0WD64-F1
#
_entry.id   AF-A0AAV0WD64-F1
#
_cell.length_a   1.000
_cell.length_b   1.000
_cell.length_c   1.000
_cell.angle_alpha   90.00
_cell.angle_beta   90.00
_cell.angle_gamma   90.00
#
_symmetry.space_group_name_H-M   'P 1'
#
loop_
_entity.id
_entity.type
_entity.pdbx_description
1 polymer ?
#
loop_
_entity_poly.entity_id
_entity_poly.type
_entity_poly.pdbx_seq_one_letter_code
_entity_poly.pdbx_strand_id
1 'polypeptide(L)'
;MAGHSSNLSDAMGALSVADDHSIEPGLDDNIQAQLRKIKNDFESVFSWDIIQSSEFDQNIIDKVQENLEMIIMDGKDDEFNFSRFYLQLTTIYEHYMSKRYMESYLEIETMVTFMETCKFDESNQQYSDAYHHIARATKAFIASTLKIDSKKLLSDVKPINNFNEAEKAAICAVKASIFMLYPPNGNYIALELASQACTEPEWIIIWLKVKKRVRHRDEPYKIPGDDEIGAALKLYDTQSKPELLIQAYQTFKETGFINKINNNHRKSQHFYKLSSAIAKKTIDLVKKNMDKQNPVLLMHCLHYPKYLLSQEFIDNIITRLTNIKNSCVHLTIGRYYLDREKDYQKAKTYFSRGMVYGNFDSSLQLIKVECLLQSVDKFPYVQTLNDLYDVFPSPNKRVNILMHILIYYNYCEKNPKEMMHYLKFYIDQDIADVIKKRKLMFVRSLFNVGRFLEPNDFLNDLSTNVKELINNNKWNEEEKKIIENTFDRFNKILQLNIQDNNFDDDNKL
;
A
#
# COMPACT_ATOMS: atom_id res chain seq x y z
N MET A 1 32.56 -4.78 20.86
CA MET A 1 33.50 -4.47 19.77
C MET A 1 33.48 -5.61 18.76
N ALA A 2 32.69 -5.42 17.72
CA ALA A 2 32.73 -5.99 16.38
C ALA A 2 31.70 -5.12 15.65
N GLY A 3 32.18 -4.17 14.84
CA GLY A 3 31.38 -3.08 14.29
C GLY A 3 30.45 -3.57 13.20
N HIS A 4 29.15 -3.33 13.36
CA HIS A 4 28.19 -3.43 12.27
C HIS A 4 28.23 -2.14 11.46
N SER A 5 28.62 -2.26 10.19
CA SER A 5 28.59 -1.19 9.20
C SER A 5 27.15 -0.99 8.68
N SER A 6 26.60 0.17 9.01
CA SER A 6 25.36 0.80 8.55
C SER A 6 25.40 1.23 7.07
N ASN A 7 25.83 0.33 6.16
CA ASN A 7 26.17 0.71 4.78
C ASN A 7 25.00 1.04 3.83
N LEU A 8 23.73 0.94 4.25
CA LEU A 8 22.60 1.40 3.43
C LEU A 8 22.12 2.82 3.83
N SER A 9 22.37 3.23 5.06
CA SER A 9 22.02 4.57 5.57
C SER A 9 23.15 5.57 5.32
N ASP A 10 24.40 5.15 5.56
CA ASP A 10 25.55 6.07 5.50
C ASP A 10 25.98 6.38 4.05
N ALA A 11 25.59 5.55 3.07
CA ALA A 11 25.77 5.86 1.65
C ALA A 11 24.77 6.90 1.12
N MET A 12 23.60 7.06 1.77
CA MET A 12 22.60 8.09 1.41
C MET A 12 22.78 9.40 2.18
N GLY A 13 23.52 9.40 3.29
CA GLY A 13 23.73 10.58 4.14
C GLY A 13 24.86 11.53 3.70
N ALA A 14 25.61 11.21 2.65
CA ALA A 14 26.77 11.98 2.19
C ALA A 14 26.72 12.41 0.72
N LEU A 15 25.53 12.45 0.11
CA LEU A 15 25.34 13.10 -1.19
C LEU A 15 24.85 14.52 -0.94
N SER A 16 25.80 15.43 -0.73
CA SER A 16 25.54 16.85 -0.88
C SER A 16 24.92 17.07 -2.25
N VAL A 17 23.80 17.80 -2.26
CA VAL A 17 23.15 18.37 -3.43
C VAL A 17 24.21 19.13 -4.24
N ALA A 18 24.79 18.46 -5.23
CA ALA A 18 25.27 19.15 -6.40
C ALA A 18 24.04 19.34 -7.26
N ASP A 19 23.62 20.59 -7.43
CA ASP A 19 22.68 21.04 -8.46
C ASP A 19 23.25 20.76 -9.85
N ASP A 20 23.48 19.49 -10.18
CA ASP A 20 23.51 19.06 -11.57
C ASP A 20 22.05 18.89 -11.96
N HIS A 21 21.45 19.99 -12.38
CA HIS A 21 20.42 19.97 -13.41
C HIS A 21 21.04 19.25 -14.62
N SER A 22 21.03 17.92 -14.56
CA SER A 22 21.63 17.05 -15.54
C SER A 22 21.00 17.39 -16.87
N ILE A 23 21.84 17.96 -17.74
CA ILE A 23 21.68 18.10 -19.18
C ILE A 23 20.74 17.00 -19.67
N GLU A 24 19.56 17.36 -20.18
CA GLU A 24 18.74 16.39 -20.91
C GLU A 24 19.68 15.75 -21.94
N PRO A 25 20.00 14.46 -21.82
CA PRO A 25 20.86 13.85 -22.80
C PRO A 25 20.07 13.94 -24.11
N GLY A 26 20.51 14.80 -25.02
CA GLY A 26 20.00 14.80 -26.38
C GLY A 26 20.16 13.37 -26.89
N LEU A 27 19.04 12.65 -26.97
CA LEU A 27 19.01 11.27 -27.42
C LEU A 27 19.18 11.33 -28.92
N ASP A 28 20.39 11.04 -29.40
CA ASP A 28 20.65 10.91 -30.82
C ASP A 28 19.82 9.76 -31.42
N ASP A 29 19.63 9.79 -32.74
CA ASP A 29 18.78 8.84 -33.46
C ASP A 29 19.20 7.37 -33.24
N ASN A 30 20.49 7.13 -32.97
CA ASN A 30 21.03 5.81 -32.73
C ASN A 30 20.62 5.29 -31.33
N ILE A 31 20.70 6.12 -30.29
CA ILE A 31 20.18 5.79 -28.96
C ILE A 31 18.68 5.57 -29.02
N GLN A 32 17.93 6.42 -29.72
CA GLN A 32 16.48 6.23 -29.87
C GLN A 32 16.14 4.92 -30.58
N ALA A 33 16.86 4.57 -31.64
CA ALA A 33 16.69 3.29 -32.32
C ALA A 33 16.99 2.10 -31.39
N GLN A 34 18.04 2.21 -30.58
CA GLN A 34 18.39 1.18 -29.60
C GLN A 34 17.33 1.02 -28.50
N LEU A 35 16.82 2.13 -27.94
CA LEU A 35 15.75 2.09 -26.95
C LEU A 35 14.47 1.48 -27.52
N ARG A 36 14.10 1.81 -28.77
CA ARG A 36 12.95 1.17 -29.46
C ARG A 36 13.17 -0.32 -29.66
N LYS A 37 14.38 -0.73 -30.04
CA LYS A 37 14.72 -2.15 -30.16
C LYS A 37 14.56 -2.87 -28.81
N ILE A 38 15.07 -2.30 -27.73
CA ILE A 38 14.93 -2.89 -26.39
C ILE A 38 13.46 -3.02 -26.00
N LYS A 39 12.64 -1.98 -26.25
CA LYS A 39 11.19 -2.03 -25.97
C LYS A 39 10.44 -3.11 -26.75
N ASN A 40 10.84 -3.38 -27.99
CA ASN A 40 10.13 -4.31 -28.87
C ASN A 40 10.59 -5.76 -28.70
N ASP A 41 11.88 -5.97 -28.44
CA ASP A 41 12.50 -7.30 -28.49
C ASP A 41 12.73 -7.93 -27.11
N PHE A 42 12.58 -7.16 -26.02
CA PHE A 42 12.87 -7.57 -24.64
C PHE A 42 11.80 -7.10 -23.65
N GLU A 43 11.64 -7.86 -22.56
CA GLU A 43 10.72 -7.51 -21.48
C GLU A 43 11.50 -6.67 -20.47
N SER A 44 11.17 -5.38 -20.41
CA SER A 44 11.67 -4.44 -19.42
C SER A 44 10.52 -3.60 -18.89
N VAL A 45 10.66 -2.99 -17.71
CA VAL A 45 9.60 -2.10 -17.17
C VAL A 45 9.24 -0.96 -18.14
N PHE A 46 10.16 -0.57 -19.03
CA PHE A 46 9.96 0.46 -20.04
C PHE A 46 9.25 -0.02 -21.31
N SER A 47 9.16 -1.33 -21.52
CA SER A 47 8.39 -1.95 -22.61
C SER A 47 6.91 -2.14 -22.27
N TRP A 48 6.50 -1.83 -21.03
CA TRP A 48 5.15 -2.13 -20.54
C TRP A 48 4.21 -0.93 -20.55
N ASP A 49 4.70 0.25 -20.97
CA ASP A 49 3.93 1.49 -21.09
C ASP A 49 3.03 1.77 -19.86
N ILE A 50 3.61 1.63 -18.66
CA ILE A 50 2.90 1.63 -17.37
C ILE A 50 2.05 2.89 -17.20
N ILE A 51 2.65 4.08 -17.21
CA ILE A 51 1.95 5.35 -17.00
C ILE A 51 0.90 5.61 -18.08
N GLN A 52 1.23 5.36 -19.34
CA GLN A 52 0.32 5.61 -20.46
C GLN A 52 -0.90 4.70 -20.38
N SER A 53 -0.72 3.43 -20.01
CA SER A 53 -1.79 2.45 -19.95
C SER A 53 -2.63 2.58 -18.68
N SER A 54 -2.01 2.99 -17.55
CA SER A 54 -2.73 3.16 -16.29
C SER A 54 -3.41 4.52 -16.14
N GLU A 55 -3.09 5.50 -16.99
CA GLU A 55 -3.57 6.89 -16.88
C GLU A 55 -3.36 7.45 -15.46
N PHE A 56 -2.27 7.03 -14.80
CA PHE A 56 -2.01 7.31 -13.40
C PHE A 56 -0.89 8.34 -13.29
N ASP A 57 -1.22 9.51 -12.78
CA ASP A 57 -0.34 10.69 -12.79
C ASP A 57 0.22 11.03 -11.40
N GLN A 58 0.21 10.07 -10.47
CA GLN A 58 0.76 10.28 -9.12
C GLN A 58 2.05 9.49 -8.93
N ASN A 59 3.02 10.12 -8.30
CA ASN A 59 4.23 9.45 -7.84
C ASN A 59 3.89 8.46 -6.71
N ILE A 60 4.32 7.20 -6.85
CA ILE A 60 4.03 6.12 -5.90
C ILE A 60 5.21 5.74 -5.01
N ILE A 61 6.35 6.44 -5.09
CA ILE A 61 7.60 6.08 -4.39
C ILE A 61 7.37 5.92 -2.88
N ASP A 62 6.64 6.84 -2.23
CA ASP A 62 6.34 6.73 -0.78
C ASP A 62 5.69 5.39 -0.43
N LYS A 63 4.72 4.96 -1.24
CA LYS A 63 3.97 3.71 -1.04
C LYS A 63 4.83 2.49 -1.35
N VAL A 64 5.72 2.58 -2.33
CA VAL A 64 6.67 1.51 -2.68
C VAL A 64 7.68 1.34 -1.56
N GLN A 65 8.22 2.44 -1.02
CA GLN A 65 9.19 2.44 0.05
C GLN A 65 8.62 1.85 1.34
N GLU A 66 7.39 2.22 1.72
CA GLU A 66 6.69 1.60 2.86
C GLU A 66 6.55 0.07 2.69
N ASN A 67 6.30 -0.41 1.46
CA ASN A 67 6.23 -1.85 1.20
C ASN A 67 7.59 -2.53 1.22
N LEU A 68 8.65 -1.88 0.72
CA LEU A 68 10.02 -2.39 0.76
C LEU A 68 10.51 -2.56 2.21
N GLU A 69 10.20 -1.60 3.09
CA GLU A 69 10.52 -1.69 4.51
C GLU A 69 9.91 -2.93 5.18
N MET A 70 8.71 -3.35 4.77
CA MET A 70 8.09 -4.58 5.30
C MET A 70 8.81 -5.86 4.87
N ILE A 71 9.48 -5.85 3.73
CA ILE A 71 10.11 -7.05 3.13
C ILE A 71 11.55 -7.22 3.59
N ILE A 72 12.27 -6.13 3.80
CA ILE A 72 13.65 -6.13 4.33
C ILE A 72 13.72 -6.77 5.74
N MET A 73 12.57 -6.93 6.42
CA MET A 73 12.45 -7.61 7.71
C MET A 73 12.83 -9.09 7.70
N ASP A 74 12.83 -9.74 6.53
CA ASP A 74 12.99 -11.19 6.42
C ASP A 74 14.37 -11.69 6.84
N GLY A 75 15.37 -10.81 6.93
CA GLY A 75 16.72 -11.09 7.46
C GLY A 75 17.54 -12.08 6.63
N LYS A 76 17.00 -12.50 5.48
CA LYS A 76 17.65 -13.37 4.50
C LYS A 76 18.17 -12.54 3.35
N ASP A 77 19.17 -11.73 3.65
CA ASP A 77 19.69 -10.74 2.71
C ASP A 77 20.25 -11.40 1.44
N ASP A 78 20.59 -12.69 1.48
CA ASP A 78 21.10 -13.49 0.36
C ASP A 78 20.03 -14.29 -0.43
N GLU A 79 18.76 -14.31 -0.01
CA GLU A 79 17.69 -15.03 -0.72
C GLU A 79 16.88 -14.12 -1.66
N PHE A 80 16.44 -14.67 -2.79
CA PHE A 80 15.54 -13.97 -3.70
C PHE A 80 14.16 -13.76 -3.05
N ASN A 81 13.59 -12.56 -3.22
CA ASN A 81 12.25 -12.23 -2.75
C ASN A 81 11.47 -11.55 -3.88
N PHE A 82 10.41 -12.21 -4.33
CA PHE A 82 9.57 -11.73 -5.43
C PHE A 82 8.98 -10.34 -5.18
N SER A 83 8.55 -10.06 -3.94
CA SER A 83 7.99 -8.76 -3.58
C SER A 83 9.03 -7.66 -3.59
N ARG A 84 10.24 -7.91 -3.07
CA ARG A 84 11.37 -6.97 -3.18
C ARG A 84 11.68 -6.68 -4.64
N PHE A 85 11.69 -7.72 -5.48
CA PHE A 85 12.03 -7.63 -6.89
C PHE A 85 11.10 -6.67 -7.65
N TYR A 86 9.77 -6.87 -7.63
CA TYR A 86 8.89 -5.98 -8.40
C TYR A 86 8.79 -4.57 -7.81
N LEU A 87 8.96 -4.40 -6.49
CA LEU A 87 8.94 -3.07 -5.85
C LEU A 87 10.19 -2.26 -6.21
N GLN A 88 11.38 -2.86 -6.17
CA GLN A 88 12.62 -2.20 -6.61
C GLN A 88 12.56 -1.83 -8.09
N LEU A 89 12.05 -2.73 -8.96
CA LEU A 89 11.79 -2.41 -10.36
C LEU A 89 10.87 -1.20 -10.54
N THR A 90 9.87 -1.06 -9.67
CA THR A 90 8.96 0.08 -9.68
C THR A 90 9.68 1.37 -9.25
N THR A 91 10.49 1.34 -8.19
CA THR A 91 11.31 2.49 -7.78
C THR A 91 12.26 2.94 -8.91
N ILE A 92 12.94 1.99 -9.55
CA ILE A 92 13.83 2.23 -10.69
C ILE A 92 13.09 2.93 -11.84
N TYR A 93 11.88 2.45 -12.16
CA TYR A 93 11.01 3.06 -13.16
C TYR A 93 10.60 4.50 -12.79
N GLU A 94 10.13 4.73 -11.55
CA GLU A 94 9.73 6.05 -11.08
C GLU A 94 10.90 7.05 -11.05
N HIS A 95 12.10 6.60 -10.66
CA HIS A 95 13.32 7.40 -10.74
C HIS A 95 13.61 7.82 -12.18
N TYR A 96 13.54 6.89 -13.13
CA TYR A 96 13.73 7.18 -14.55
C TYR A 96 12.69 8.17 -15.07
N MET A 97 11.40 7.95 -14.78
CA MET A 97 10.32 8.85 -15.22
C MET A 97 10.46 10.26 -14.61
N SER A 98 11.07 10.37 -13.44
CA SER A 98 11.42 11.63 -12.79
C SER A 98 12.72 12.25 -13.31
N LYS A 99 13.29 11.75 -14.42
CA LYS A 99 14.58 12.15 -15.01
C LYS A 99 15.80 11.96 -14.09
N ARG A 100 15.67 11.17 -13.01
CA ARG A 100 16.77 10.76 -12.12
C ARG A 100 17.45 9.51 -12.67
N TYR A 101 18.05 9.66 -13.85
CA TYR A 101 18.56 8.54 -14.65
C TYR A 101 19.74 7.83 -13.98
N MET A 102 20.62 8.57 -13.31
CA MET A 102 21.80 7.99 -12.67
C MET A 102 21.41 7.18 -11.42
N GLU A 103 20.48 7.69 -10.63
CA GLU A 103 19.92 6.99 -9.47
C GLU A 103 19.21 5.70 -9.91
N SER A 104 18.41 5.78 -10.97
CA SER A 104 17.77 4.63 -11.60
C SER A 104 18.82 3.57 -12.05
N TYR A 105 19.94 4.02 -12.64
CA TYR A 105 21.01 3.14 -13.10
C TYR A 105 21.75 2.44 -11.95
N LEU A 106 22.12 3.17 -10.89
CA LEU A 106 22.81 2.60 -9.74
C LEU A 106 21.94 1.58 -9.00
N GLU A 107 20.64 1.85 -8.90
CA GLU A 107 19.69 0.96 -8.24
C GLU A 107 19.48 -0.35 -9.03
N ILE A 108 19.29 -0.28 -10.36
CA ILE A 108 19.20 -1.49 -11.19
C ILE A 108 20.52 -2.27 -11.24
N GLU A 109 21.66 -1.60 -11.19
CA GLU A 109 22.97 -2.25 -11.12
C GLU A 109 23.14 -3.05 -9.82
N THR A 110 22.73 -2.46 -8.70
CA THR A 110 22.72 -3.13 -7.40
C THR A 110 21.80 -4.36 -7.43
N MET A 111 20.59 -4.22 -8.00
CA MET A 111 19.66 -5.34 -8.16
C MET A 111 20.24 -6.47 -9.02
N VAL A 112 20.80 -6.16 -10.20
CA VAL A 112 21.39 -7.17 -11.09
C VAL A 112 22.54 -7.90 -10.40
N THR A 113 23.44 -7.18 -9.73
CA THR A 113 24.57 -7.77 -8.99
C THR A 113 24.09 -8.68 -7.86
N PHE A 114 23.05 -8.26 -7.14
CA PHE A 114 22.42 -9.10 -6.13
C PHE A 114 21.86 -10.39 -6.73
N MET A 115 21.14 -10.30 -7.86
CA MET A 115 20.53 -11.47 -8.49
C MET A 115 21.53 -12.53 -8.93
N GLU A 116 22.72 -12.11 -9.35
CA GLU A 116 23.81 -13.02 -9.76
C GLU A 116 24.36 -13.88 -8.60
N THR A 117 24.16 -13.44 -7.36
CA THR A 117 24.71 -14.11 -6.17
C THR A 117 23.64 -14.64 -5.22
N CYS A 118 22.38 -14.26 -5.41
CA CYS A 118 21.28 -14.65 -4.53
C CYS A 118 20.87 -16.12 -4.70
N LYS A 119 20.30 -16.68 -3.63
CA LYS A 119 19.72 -18.02 -3.62
C LYS A 119 18.23 -17.95 -3.96
N PHE A 120 17.83 -18.68 -4.99
CA PHE A 120 16.42 -18.91 -5.28
C PHE A 120 15.91 -20.09 -4.46
N ASP A 121 14.72 -19.96 -3.88
CA ASP A 121 14.03 -21.11 -3.30
C ASP A 121 13.49 -22.05 -4.40
N GLU A 122 13.10 -23.27 -4.01
CA GLU A 122 12.61 -24.28 -4.96
C GLU A 122 11.43 -23.78 -5.82
N SER A 123 10.57 -22.91 -5.28
CA SER A 123 9.44 -22.35 -6.03
C SER A 123 9.85 -21.33 -7.08
N ASN A 124 10.88 -20.52 -6.79
CA ASN A 124 11.29 -19.42 -7.66
C ASN A 124 12.42 -19.81 -8.63
N GLN A 125 13.13 -20.90 -8.36
CA GLN A 125 14.27 -21.33 -9.18
C GLN A 125 13.89 -21.57 -10.64
N GLN A 126 12.71 -22.15 -10.90
CA GLN A 126 12.20 -22.36 -12.26
C GLN A 126 11.88 -21.06 -13.03
N TYR A 127 11.81 -19.91 -12.34
CA TYR A 127 11.50 -18.61 -12.93
C TYR A 127 12.73 -17.68 -12.98
N SER A 128 13.91 -18.15 -12.56
CA SER A 128 15.11 -17.31 -12.43
C SER A 128 15.46 -16.59 -13.72
N ASP A 129 15.36 -17.26 -14.85
CA ASP A 129 15.73 -16.72 -16.17
C ASP A 129 14.82 -15.54 -16.57
N ALA A 130 13.53 -15.64 -16.26
CA ALA A 130 12.56 -14.56 -16.49
C ALA A 130 12.91 -13.32 -15.64
N TYR A 131 13.26 -13.51 -14.37
CA TYR A 131 13.65 -12.39 -13.51
C TYR A 131 14.96 -11.74 -13.98
N HIS A 132 15.99 -12.54 -14.28
CA HIS A 132 17.27 -12.03 -14.76
C HIS A 132 17.11 -11.26 -16.07
N HIS A 133 16.26 -11.77 -16.96
CA HIS A 133 15.93 -11.08 -18.20
C HIS A 133 15.32 -9.70 -17.95
N ILE A 134 14.29 -9.61 -17.11
CA ILE A 134 13.63 -8.32 -16.80
C ILE A 134 14.65 -7.32 -16.22
N ALA A 135 15.48 -7.76 -15.27
CA ALA A 135 16.46 -6.89 -14.64
C ALA A 135 17.55 -6.42 -15.62
N ARG A 136 18.12 -7.33 -16.41
CA ARG A 136 19.17 -7.01 -17.38
C ARG A 136 18.66 -6.16 -18.54
N ALA A 137 17.48 -6.44 -19.08
CA ALA A 137 16.85 -5.63 -20.11
C ALA A 137 16.54 -4.20 -19.60
N THR A 138 16.06 -4.09 -18.36
CA THR A 138 15.86 -2.80 -17.68
C THR A 138 17.18 -2.05 -17.51
N LYS A 139 18.25 -2.72 -17.05
CA LYS A 139 19.60 -2.13 -16.94
C LYS A 139 20.10 -1.63 -18.28
N ALA A 140 19.97 -2.44 -19.33
CA ALA A 140 20.41 -2.08 -20.68
C ALA A 140 19.68 -0.84 -21.22
N PHE A 141 18.36 -0.72 -20.97
CA PHE A 141 17.58 0.44 -21.38
C PHE A 141 18.09 1.73 -20.73
N ILE A 142 18.33 1.71 -19.41
CA ILE A 142 18.83 2.86 -18.67
C ILE A 142 20.28 3.18 -19.09
N ALA A 143 21.12 2.16 -19.24
CA ALA A 143 22.49 2.29 -19.73
C ALA A 143 22.55 2.97 -21.11
N SER A 144 21.68 2.57 -22.05
CA SER A 144 21.57 3.22 -23.36
C SER A 144 21.23 4.70 -23.24
N THR A 145 20.30 5.06 -22.34
CA THR A 145 19.93 6.47 -22.07
C THR A 145 21.14 7.28 -21.59
N LEU A 146 21.99 6.68 -20.75
CA LEU A 146 23.21 7.29 -20.21
C LEU A 146 24.43 7.17 -21.13
N LYS A 147 24.28 6.67 -22.36
CA LYS A 147 25.38 6.43 -23.33
C LYS A 147 26.45 5.46 -22.81
N ILE A 148 26.07 4.56 -21.90
CA ILE A 148 26.90 3.45 -21.42
C ILE A 148 26.73 2.27 -22.39
N ASP A 149 27.82 1.54 -22.68
CA ASP A 149 27.78 0.40 -23.61
C ASP A 149 26.81 -0.69 -23.11
N SER A 150 25.66 -0.72 -23.76
CA SER A 150 24.50 -1.57 -23.46
C SER A 150 24.42 -2.78 -24.38
N LYS A 151 25.23 -2.85 -25.45
CA LYS A 151 25.26 -4.01 -26.36
C LYS A 151 25.80 -5.24 -25.65
N LYS A 152 26.82 -5.05 -24.80
CA LYS A 152 27.37 -6.11 -23.95
C LYS A 152 26.33 -6.62 -22.94
N LEU A 153 25.51 -5.73 -22.38
CA LEU A 153 24.47 -6.08 -21.40
C LEU A 153 23.32 -6.92 -21.97
N LEU A 154 23.06 -6.81 -23.27
CA LEU A 154 21.99 -7.57 -23.96
C LEU A 154 22.47 -8.88 -24.58
N SER A 155 23.78 -9.11 -24.65
CA SER A 155 24.34 -10.30 -25.33
C SER A 155 23.95 -11.63 -24.67
N ASP A 156 23.69 -11.60 -23.36
CA ASP A 156 23.28 -12.74 -22.55
C ASP A 156 21.79 -12.71 -22.17
N VAL A 157 20.98 -11.87 -22.84
CA VAL A 157 19.55 -11.70 -22.57
C VAL A 157 18.72 -12.44 -23.61
N LYS A 158 17.88 -13.36 -23.16
CA LYS A 158 17.04 -14.22 -24.00
C LYS A 158 15.91 -13.41 -24.68
N PRO A 159 15.75 -13.45 -26.01
CA PRO A 159 14.63 -12.75 -26.66
C PRO A 159 13.26 -13.27 -26.21
N ILE A 160 12.23 -12.40 -26.21
CA ILE A 160 10.87 -12.72 -25.70
C ILE A 160 10.29 -13.99 -26.33
N ASN A 161 10.48 -14.16 -27.64
CA ASN A 161 9.90 -15.27 -28.40
C ASN A 161 10.41 -16.66 -27.98
N ASN A 162 11.48 -16.70 -27.19
CA ASN A 162 12.09 -17.95 -26.75
C ASN A 162 11.63 -18.39 -25.34
N PHE A 163 10.80 -17.60 -24.66
CA PHE A 163 10.30 -17.97 -23.33
C PHE A 163 9.37 -19.19 -23.37
N ASN A 164 9.57 -20.10 -22.43
CA ASN A 164 8.65 -21.18 -22.12
C ASN A 164 7.43 -20.63 -21.33
N GLU A 165 6.42 -21.46 -21.13
CA GLU A 165 5.17 -21.03 -20.47
C GLU A 165 5.37 -20.62 -19.00
N ALA A 166 6.30 -21.25 -18.28
CA ALA A 166 6.60 -20.89 -16.90
C ALA A 166 7.25 -19.50 -16.80
N GLU A 167 8.19 -19.20 -17.70
CA GLU A 167 8.84 -17.88 -17.80
C GLU A 167 7.83 -16.80 -18.20
N LYS A 168 6.94 -17.08 -19.16
CA LYS A 168 5.85 -16.16 -19.54
C LYS A 168 4.90 -15.88 -18.37
N ALA A 169 4.51 -16.92 -17.62
CA ALA A 169 3.67 -16.76 -16.44
C ALA A 169 4.35 -15.89 -15.37
N ALA A 170 5.66 -16.09 -15.13
CA ALA A 170 6.43 -15.27 -14.20
C ALA A 170 6.51 -13.80 -14.65
N ILE A 171 6.72 -13.53 -15.94
CA ILE A 171 6.69 -12.17 -16.50
C ILE A 171 5.31 -11.53 -16.27
N CYS A 172 4.23 -12.24 -16.58
CA CYS A 172 2.88 -11.74 -16.34
C CYS A 172 2.60 -11.50 -14.85
N ALA A 173 3.12 -12.34 -13.95
CA ALA A 173 3.02 -12.15 -12.51
C ALA A 173 3.77 -10.89 -12.01
N VAL A 174 4.97 -10.63 -12.53
CA VAL A 174 5.72 -9.39 -12.23
C VAL A 174 4.96 -8.18 -12.74
N LYS A 175 4.54 -8.19 -14.01
CA LYS A 175 3.74 -7.10 -14.61
C LYS A 175 2.48 -6.83 -13.80
N ALA A 176 1.70 -7.86 -13.47
CA ALA A 176 0.49 -7.72 -12.66
C ALA A 176 0.78 -7.09 -11.29
N SER A 177 1.90 -7.46 -10.68
CA SER A 177 2.32 -6.90 -9.39
C SER A 177 2.70 -5.43 -9.45
N ILE A 178 3.35 -5.00 -10.54
CA ILE A 178 3.65 -3.58 -10.78
C ILE A 178 2.38 -2.80 -11.11
N PHE A 179 1.56 -3.25 -12.07
CA PHE A 179 0.33 -2.55 -12.46
C PHE A 179 -0.67 -2.39 -11.30
N MET A 180 -0.70 -3.32 -10.35
CA MET A 180 -1.43 -3.20 -9.11
C MET A 180 -1.05 -1.96 -8.26
N LEU A 181 0.13 -1.40 -8.44
CA LEU A 181 0.58 -0.19 -7.74
C LEU A 181 -0.01 1.09 -8.33
N TYR A 182 -0.54 1.04 -9.55
CA TYR A 182 -1.11 2.15 -10.34
C TYR A 182 -2.64 2.04 -10.52
N PRO A 183 -3.44 2.04 -9.44
CA PRO A 183 -4.90 1.96 -9.54
C PRO A 183 -5.52 3.27 -10.04
N PRO A 184 -6.74 3.27 -10.62
CA PRO A 184 -7.62 2.12 -10.75
C PRO A 184 -7.37 1.31 -12.03
N ASN A 185 -7.00 1.94 -13.16
CA ASN A 185 -6.88 1.27 -14.45
C ASN A 185 -5.81 0.17 -14.44
N GLY A 186 -4.69 0.40 -13.72
CA GLY A 186 -3.67 -0.62 -13.53
C GLY A 186 -4.20 -1.90 -12.86
N ASN A 187 -5.25 -1.84 -12.03
CA ASN A 187 -5.84 -3.07 -11.47
C ASN A 187 -6.54 -3.93 -12.53
N TYR A 188 -7.13 -3.34 -13.58
CA TYR A 188 -7.76 -4.09 -14.67
C TYR A 188 -6.72 -4.76 -15.55
N ILE A 189 -5.66 -4.02 -15.91
CA ILE A 189 -4.51 -4.57 -16.66
C ILE A 189 -3.85 -5.70 -15.86
N ALA A 190 -3.65 -5.48 -14.55
CA ALA A 190 -3.11 -6.50 -13.67
C ALA A 190 -3.99 -7.76 -13.61
N LEU A 191 -5.31 -7.64 -13.81
CA LEU A 191 -6.22 -8.77 -13.75
C LEU A 191 -6.07 -9.67 -14.97
N GLU A 192 -5.96 -9.07 -16.15
CA GLU A 192 -5.71 -9.78 -17.41
C GLU A 192 -4.38 -10.54 -17.34
N LEU A 193 -3.32 -9.85 -16.91
CA LEU A 193 -1.99 -10.43 -16.73
C LEU A 193 -1.98 -11.55 -15.68
N ALA A 194 -2.58 -11.31 -14.50
CA ALA A 194 -2.62 -12.31 -13.44
C ALA A 194 -3.43 -13.55 -13.87
N SER A 195 -4.45 -13.38 -14.72
CA SER A 195 -5.24 -14.51 -15.25
C SER A 195 -4.41 -15.37 -16.20
N GLN A 196 -3.53 -14.77 -17.00
CA GLN A 196 -2.57 -15.49 -17.84
C GLN A 196 -1.51 -16.23 -17.02
N ALA A 197 -1.10 -15.67 -15.88
CA ALA A 197 -0.15 -16.30 -14.97
C ALA A 197 -0.74 -17.43 -14.11
N CYS A 198 -2.08 -17.53 -14.00
CA CYS A 198 -2.79 -18.36 -13.01
C CYS A 198 -2.77 -19.88 -13.29
N THR A 199 -1.63 -20.42 -13.71
CA THR A 199 -1.37 -21.85 -13.88
C THR A 199 -0.80 -22.48 -12.61
N GLU A 200 0.03 -21.74 -11.87
CA GLU A 200 0.75 -22.21 -10.68
C GLU A 200 0.23 -21.61 -9.36
N PRO A 201 0.33 -22.33 -8.22
CA PRO A 201 -0.16 -21.86 -6.92
C PRO A 201 0.38 -20.51 -6.46
N GLU A 202 1.65 -20.21 -6.75
CA GLU A 202 2.34 -18.96 -6.44
C GLU A 202 1.72 -17.76 -7.15
N TRP A 203 1.06 -17.98 -8.28
CA TRP A 203 0.41 -16.92 -9.07
C TRP A 203 -1.07 -16.74 -8.71
N ILE A 204 -1.70 -17.79 -8.17
CA ILE A 204 -3.08 -17.70 -7.65
C ILE A 204 -3.21 -16.61 -6.58
N ILE A 205 -2.20 -16.42 -5.72
CA ILE A 205 -2.27 -15.37 -4.68
C ILE A 205 -2.30 -13.96 -5.28
N ILE A 206 -1.61 -13.72 -6.40
CA ILE A 206 -1.59 -12.44 -7.11
C ILE A 206 -2.97 -12.23 -7.75
N TRP A 207 -3.47 -13.25 -8.44
CA TRP A 207 -4.78 -13.21 -9.08
C TRP A 207 -5.92 -12.94 -8.08
N LEU A 208 -5.94 -13.62 -6.93
CA LEU A 208 -6.91 -13.37 -5.86
C LEU A 208 -6.82 -11.94 -5.29
N LYS A 209 -5.60 -11.41 -5.14
CA LYS A 209 -5.39 -10.01 -4.68
C LYS A 209 -5.95 -9.01 -5.69
N VAL A 210 -5.69 -9.21 -6.99
CA VAL A 210 -6.16 -8.31 -8.04
C VAL A 210 -7.68 -8.37 -8.18
N LYS A 211 -8.28 -9.56 -8.23
CA LYS A 211 -9.74 -9.76 -8.30
C LYS A 211 -10.47 -9.01 -7.20
N LYS A 212 -9.98 -9.12 -5.97
CA LYS A 212 -10.49 -8.34 -4.83
C LYS A 212 -10.43 -6.84 -5.09
N ARG A 213 -9.30 -6.31 -5.57
CA ARG A 213 -9.12 -4.87 -5.83
C ARG A 213 -10.06 -4.35 -6.90
N VAL A 214 -10.21 -5.09 -8.00
CA VAL A 214 -11.13 -4.74 -9.10
C VAL A 214 -12.57 -4.74 -8.58
N ARG A 215 -12.97 -5.78 -7.85
CA ARG A 215 -14.31 -5.88 -7.26
C ARG A 215 -14.62 -4.71 -6.31
N HIS A 216 -13.68 -4.37 -5.42
CA HIS A 216 -13.86 -3.32 -4.42
C HIS A 216 -13.80 -1.90 -4.99
N ARG A 217 -13.46 -1.73 -6.26
CA ARG A 217 -13.46 -0.40 -6.89
C ARG A 217 -14.88 0.17 -6.89
N ASP A 218 -15.82 -0.60 -7.42
CA ASP A 218 -17.18 -0.16 -7.69
C ASP A 218 -18.18 -0.79 -6.69
N GLU A 219 -17.88 -1.98 -6.15
CA GLU A 219 -18.77 -2.69 -5.23
C GLU A 219 -17.98 -3.27 -4.03
N PRO A 220 -17.65 -2.47 -3.00
CA PRO A 220 -16.88 -2.90 -1.82
C PRO A 220 -17.46 -4.10 -1.07
N TYR A 221 -18.77 -4.32 -1.19
CA TYR A 221 -19.51 -5.41 -0.55
C TYR A 221 -20.02 -6.46 -1.55
N LYS A 222 -19.46 -6.54 -2.75
CA LYS A 222 -19.77 -7.63 -3.67
C LYS A 222 -19.13 -8.93 -3.20
N ILE A 223 -19.93 -10.00 -3.18
CA ILE A 223 -19.49 -11.35 -2.81
C ILE A 223 -18.44 -11.84 -3.83
N PRO A 224 -17.34 -12.49 -3.38
CA PRO A 224 -16.40 -13.14 -4.29
C PRO A 224 -17.07 -14.16 -5.22
N GLY A 225 -16.59 -14.22 -6.47
CA GLY A 225 -17.10 -15.15 -7.47
C GLY A 225 -16.75 -16.60 -7.17
N ASP A 226 -17.45 -17.54 -7.82
CA ASP A 226 -17.19 -18.98 -7.67
C ASP A 226 -15.77 -19.36 -8.12
N ASP A 227 -15.21 -18.63 -9.09
CA ASP A 227 -13.83 -18.75 -9.55
C ASP A 227 -12.82 -18.41 -8.43
N GLU A 228 -13.07 -17.33 -7.69
CA GLU A 228 -12.25 -16.92 -6.55
C GLU A 228 -12.35 -17.91 -5.38
N ILE A 229 -13.55 -18.40 -5.10
CA ILE A 229 -13.77 -19.42 -4.07
C ILE A 229 -13.07 -20.73 -4.46
N GLY A 230 -13.20 -21.17 -5.71
CA GLY A 230 -12.54 -22.37 -6.22
C GLY A 230 -11.01 -22.28 -6.15
N ALA A 231 -10.44 -21.13 -6.52
CA ALA A 231 -9.00 -20.89 -6.42
C ALA A 231 -8.50 -20.87 -4.96
N ALA A 232 -9.26 -20.25 -4.05
CA ALA A 232 -8.94 -20.26 -2.62
C ALA A 232 -9.02 -21.67 -2.01
N LEU A 233 -9.97 -22.50 -2.44
CA LEU A 233 -10.03 -23.92 -2.06
C LEU A 233 -8.81 -24.68 -2.58
N LYS A 234 -8.45 -24.51 -3.87
CA LYS A 234 -7.24 -25.14 -4.45
C LYS A 234 -5.99 -24.80 -3.63
N LEU A 235 -5.81 -23.55 -3.21
CA LEU A 235 -4.71 -23.17 -2.32
C LEU A 235 -4.78 -23.89 -0.96
N TYR A 236 -5.97 -23.91 -0.34
CA TYR A 236 -6.15 -24.59 0.94
C TYR A 236 -5.84 -26.08 0.88
N ASP A 237 -6.26 -26.77 -0.18
CA ASP A 237 -6.13 -28.21 -0.31
C ASP A 237 -4.70 -28.64 -0.70
N THR A 238 -4.03 -27.87 -1.57
CA THR A 238 -2.76 -28.29 -2.18
C THR A 238 -1.51 -27.75 -1.47
N GLN A 239 -1.61 -26.62 -0.76
CA GLN A 239 -0.42 -25.93 -0.26
C GLN A 239 -0.04 -26.31 1.18
N SER A 240 1.27 -26.43 1.40
CA SER A 240 1.91 -26.62 2.69
C SER A 240 2.74 -25.42 3.14
N LYS A 241 2.95 -24.42 2.27
CA LYS A 241 3.58 -23.15 2.61
C LYS A 241 2.56 -22.21 3.28
N PRO A 242 2.77 -21.82 4.55
CA PRO A 242 1.78 -21.03 5.30
C PRO A 242 1.50 -19.65 4.70
N GLU A 243 2.46 -19.04 4.01
CA GLU A 243 2.33 -17.74 3.36
C GLU A 243 1.28 -17.75 2.24
N LEU A 244 1.20 -18.85 1.47
CA LEU A 244 0.25 -19.01 0.37
C LEU A 244 -1.19 -19.17 0.88
N LEU A 245 -1.37 -19.58 2.14
CA LEU A 245 -2.69 -19.74 2.77
C LEU A 245 -3.30 -18.41 3.26
N ILE A 246 -2.50 -17.35 3.38
CA ILE A 246 -2.97 -16.04 3.87
C ILE A 246 -4.07 -15.49 2.95
N GLN A 247 -3.87 -15.56 1.63
CA GLN A 247 -4.82 -15.00 0.68
C GLN A 247 -6.12 -15.81 0.65
N ALA A 248 -6.04 -17.13 0.73
CA ALA A 248 -7.22 -18.00 0.84
C ALA A 248 -8.03 -17.67 2.11
N TYR A 249 -7.37 -17.52 3.27
CA TYR A 249 -8.02 -17.09 4.50
C TYR A 249 -8.76 -15.76 4.33
N GLN A 250 -8.13 -14.77 3.70
CA GLN A 250 -8.72 -13.44 3.49
C GLN A 250 -9.97 -13.52 2.61
N THR A 251 -9.92 -14.28 1.50
CA THR A 251 -11.06 -14.47 0.58
C THR A 251 -12.27 -15.05 1.33
N PHE A 252 -12.08 -16.12 2.12
CA PHE A 252 -13.17 -16.72 2.88
C PHE A 252 -13.69 -15.85 4.01
N LYS A 253 -12.79 -15.16 4.73
CA LYS A 253 -13.18 -14.23 5.79
C LYS A 253 -14.05 -13.10 5.25
N GLU A 254 -13.66 -12.54 4.10
CA GLU A 254 -14.40 -11.48 3.42
C GLU A 254 -15.76 -11.99 2.92
N THR A 255 -15.80 -13.16 2.29
CA THR A 255 -17.06 -13.80 1.87
C THR A 255 -18.02 -13.99 3.03
N GLY A 256 -17.51 -14.46 4.19
CA GLY A 256 -18.28 -14.61 5.40
C GLY A 256 -18.83 -13.28 5.93
N PHE A 257 -18.03 -12.22 5.88
CA PHE A 257 -18.42 -10.87 6.30
C PHE A 257 -19.49 -10.26 5.40
N ILE A 258 -19.33 -10.34 4.08
CA ILE A 258 -20.30 -9.79 3.14
C ILE A 258 -21.65 -10.53 3.25
N ASN A 259 -21.63 -11.86 3.37
CA ASN A 259 -22.86 -12.61 3.63
C ASN A 259 -23.53 -12.23 4.96
N LYS A 260 -22.75 -11.79 5.97
CA LYS A 260 -23.30 -11.30 7.23
C LYS A 260 -24.04 -9.98 7.03
N ILE A 261 -23.45 -9.04 6.28
CA ILE A 261 -24.08 -7.76 5.94
C ILE A 261 -25.39 -8.00 5.18
N ASN A 262 -25.39 -8.95 4.25
CA ASN A 262 -26.56 -9.30 3.44
C ASN A 262 -27.56 -10.20 4.20
N ASN A 263 -27.51 -10.25 5.54
CA ASN A 263 -28.38 -11.06 6.41
C ASN A 263 -28.43 -12.57 6.08
N ASN A 264 -27.44 -13.10 5.35
CA ASN A 264 -27.31 -14.52 5.04
C ASN A 264 -26.44 -15.22 6.08
N HIS A 265 -26.98 -15.38 7.29
CA HIS A 265 -26.24 -15.94 8.42
C HIS A 265 -25.73 -17.37 8.18
N ARG A 266 -26.49 -18.20 7.45
CA ARG A 266 -26.08 -19.58 7.14
C ARG A 266 -24.82 -19.62 6.26
N LYS A 267 -24.80 -18.87 5.15
CA LYS A 267 -23.60 -18.78 4.29
C LYS A 267 -22.46 -18.09 5.00
N SER A 268 -22.75 -17.04 5.77
CA SER A 268 -21.75 -16.34 6.58
C SER A 268 -21.01 -17.30 7.52
N GLN A 269 -21.76 -18.10 8.29
CA GLN A 269 -21.18 -19.10 9.20
C GLN A 269 -20.38 -20.17 8.45
N HIS A 270 -20.84 -20.62 7.28
CA HIS A 270 -20.11 -21.59 6.46
C HIS A 270 -18.73 -21.07 6.06
N PHE A 271 -18.66 -19.85 5.51
CA PHE A 271 -17.38 -19.26 5.07
C PHE A 271 -16.48 -18.85 6.24
N TYR A 272 -17.05 -18.44 7.38
CA TYR A 272 -16.24 -18.24 8.59
C TYR A 272 -15.63 -19.54 9.12
N LYS A 273 -16.33 -20.68 9.02
CA LYS A 273 -15.76 -21.99 9.37
C LYS A 273 -14.58 -22.34 8.46
N LEU A 274 -14.71 -22.12 7.14
CA LEU A 274 -13.63 -22.36 6.17
C LEU A 274 -12.41 -21.48 6.44
N SER A 275 -12.61 -20.17 6.63
CA SER A 275 -11.49 -19.27 6.98
C SER A 275 -10.81 -19.68 8.29
N SER A 276 -11.58 -20.13 9.28
CA SER A 276 -11.03 -20.59 10.56
C SER A 276 -10.25 -21.90 10.43
N ALA A 277 -10.68 -22.81 9.55
CA ALA A 277 -9.96 -24.04 9.23
C ALA A 277 -8.60 -23.75 8.55
N ILE A 278 -8.57 -22.78 7.63
CA ILE A 278 -7.32 -22.32 6.99
C ILE A 278 -6.40 -21.69 8.04
N ALA A 279 -6.92 -20.77 8.86
CA ALA A 279 -6.13 -20.13 9.92
C ALA A 279 -5.51 -21.16 10.87
N LYS A 280 -6.28 -22.20 11.26
CA LYS A 280 -5.77 -23.30 12.07
C LYS A 280 -4.65 -24.06 11.37
N LYS A 281 -4.84 -24.44 10.09
CA LYS A 281 -3.80 -25.09 9.28
C LYS A 281 -2.53 -24.24 9.21
N THR A 282 -2.65 -22.92 9.00
CA THR A 282 -1.51 -22.00 8.98
C THR A 282 -0.79 -21.95 10.32
N ILE A 283 -1.52 -21.83 11.44
CA ILE A 283 -0.94 -21.84 12.79
C ILE A 283 -0.17 -23.13 13.05
N ASP A 284 -0.74 -24.28 12.69
CA ASP A 284 -0.10 -25.59 12.88
C ASP A 284 1.19 -25.72 12.06
N LEU A 285 1.22 -25.19 10.82
CA LEU A 285 2.42 -25.14 9.99
C LEU A 285 3.49 -24.20 10.56
N VAL A 286 3.08 -23.01 11.01
CA VAL A 286 3.96 -22.01 11.64
C VAL A 286 4.62 -22.57 12.91
N LYS A 287 3.84 -23.24 13.77
CA LYS A 287 4.35 -23.84 15.01
C LYS A 287 5.44 -24.89 14.77
N LYS A 288 5.34 -25.67 13.69
CA LYS A 288 6.33 -26.72 13.37
C LYS A 288 7.73 -26.18 13.11
N ASN A 289 7.84 -24.96 12.58
CA ASN A 289 9.11 -24.35 12.19
C ASN A 289 9.16 -22.89 12.65
N MET A 290 8.76 -22.63 13.90
CA MET A 290 8.56 -21.27 14.41
C MET A 290 9.78 -20.40 14.12
N ASP A 291 10.97 -20.83 14.55
CA ASP A 291 12.21 -20.04 14.48
C ASP A 291 12.64 -19.63 13.06
N LYS A 292 12.13 -20.33 12.03
CA LYS A 292 12.46 -20.07 10.62
C LYS A 292 11.37 -19.28 9.89
N GLN A 293 10.25 -18.97 10.54
CA GLN A 293 9.17 -18.22 9.91
C GLN A 293 9.53 -16.74 9.75
N ASN A 294 9.15 -16.22 8.59
CA ASN A 294 9.27 -14.81 8.23
C ASN A 294 8.38 -13.91 9.15
N PRO A 295 8.87 -12.76 9.62
CA PRO A 295 8.11 -11.76 10.40
C PRO A 295 6.75 -11.35 9.80
N VAL A 296 6.62 -11.20 8.48
CA VAL A 296 5.38 -10.86 7.77
C VAL A 296 4.29 -11.90 8.03
N LEU A 297 4.63 -13.18 7.97
CA LEU A 297 3.70 -14.27 8.29
C LEU A 297 3.28 -14.23 9.75
N LEU A 298 4.22 -13.95 10.66
CA LEU A 298 3.92 -13.84 12.09
C LEU A 298 2.98 -12.67 12.40
N MET A 299 3.19 -11.52 11.75
CA MET A 299 2.29 -10.37 11.82
C MET A 299 0.88 -10.76 11.37
N HIS A 300 0.75 -11.51 10.26
CA HIS A 300 -0.55 -12.01 9.81
C HIS A 300 -1.21 -12.96 10.82
N CYS A 301 -0.44 -13.81 11.49
CA CYS A 301 -0.96 -14.73 12.51
C CYS A 301 -1.60 -13.99 13.70
N LEU A 302 -1.06 -12.82 14.09
CA LEU A 302 -1.66 -11.98 15.14
C LEU A 302 -3.07 -11.48 14.77
N HIS A 303 -3.44 -11.48 13.49
CA HIS A 303 -4.77 -11.07 13.02
C HIS A 303 -5.77 -12.24 12.93
N TYR A 304 -5.37 -13.48 13.20
CA TYR A 304 -6.29 -14.63 13.25
C TYR A 304 -7.22 -14.59 14.47
N PRO A 305 -8.42 -15.23 14.41
CA PRO A 305 -9.38 -15.20 15.51
C PRO A 305 -8.77 -15.57 16.87
N LYS A 306 -9.08 -14.79 17.92
CA LYS A 306 -8.47 -14.96 19.27
C LYS A 306 -8.63 -16.38 19.81
N TYR A 307 -9.77 -17.02 19.58
CA TYR A 307 -10.04 -18.38 20.04
C TYR A 307 -9.16 -19.47 19.39
N LEU A 308 -8.45 -19.16 18.30
CA LEU A 308 -7.49 -20.07 17.66
C LEU A 308 -6.06 -19.91 18.18
N LEU A 309 -5.78 -18.83 18.92
CA LEU A 309 -4.45 -18.46 19.34
C LEU A 309 -4.29 -18.74 20.84
N SER A 310 -3.33 -19.59 21.21
CA SER A 310 -2.95 -19.73 22.61
C SER A 310 -2.12 -18.53 23.06
N GLN A 311 -2.20 -18.18 24.35
CA GLN A 311 -1.42 -17.07 24.91
C GLN A 311 0.08 -17.28 24.68
N GLU A 312 0.58 -18.49 24.92
CA GLU A 312 1.97 -18.88 24.65
C GLU A 312 2.39 -18.63 23.19
N PHE A 313 1.53 -18.95 22.23
CA PHE A 313 1.83 -18.73 20.82
C PHE A 313 1.91 -17.24 20.49
N ILE A 314 1.03 -16.43 21.07
CA ILE A 314 1.05 -14.97 20.93
C ILE A 314 2.31 -14.39 21.56
N ASP A 315 2.65 -14.79 22.79
CA ASP A 315 3.83 -14.30 23.50
C ASP A 315 5.12 -14.64 22.75
N ASN A 316 5.19 -15.83 22.15
CA ASN A 316 6.29 -16.23 21.27
C ASN A 316 6.38 -15.35 20.01
N ILE A 317 5.25 -15.06 19.35
CA ILE A 317 5.23 -14.14 18.20
C ILE A 317 5.68 -12.73 18.63
N ILE A 318 5.09 -12.17 19.68
CA ILE A 318 5.38 -10.80 20.13
C ILE A 318 6.85 -10.67 20.55
N THR A 319 7.39 -11.64 21.28
CA THR A 319 8.81 -11.68 21.68
C THR A 319 9.71 -11.63 20.46
N ARG A 320 9.44 -12.46 19.44
CA ARG A 320 10.25 -12.49 18.22
C ARG A 320 10.14 -11.20 17.41
N LEU A 321 8.93 -10.68 17.25
CA LEU A 321 8.70 -9.44 16.50
C LEU A 321 9.28 -8.21 17.23
N THR A 322 9.21 -8.14 18.56
CA THR A 322 9.67 -6.96 19.33
C THR A 322 11.17 -6.68 19.14
N ASN A 323 11.97 -7.70 18.81
CA ASN A 323 13.40 -7.54 18.55
C ASN A 323 13.71 -6.92 17.18
N ILE A 324 12.72 -6.79 16.30
CA ILE A 324 12.90 -6.27 14.95
C ILE A 324 12.63 -4.77 14.94
N LYS A 325 13.65 -3.98 14.59
CA LYS A 325 13.57 -2.51 14.50
C LYS A 325 12.87 -2.08 13.22
N ASN A 326 11.55 -2.19 13.19
CA ASN A 326 10.75 -1.86 12.02
C ASN A 326 9.40 -1.27 12.41
N SER A 327 9.00 -0.27 11.64
CA SER A 327 7.84 0.57 11.89
C SER A 327 6.51 -0.20 11.77
N CYS A 328 6.40 -1.12 10.80
CA CYS A 328 5.20 -1.94 10.55
C CYS A 328 5.00 -3.04 11.60
N VAL A 329 6.08 -3.60 12.14
CA VAL A 329 5.98 -4.54 13.27
C VAL A 329 5.44 -3.85 14.51
N HIS A 330 5.95 -2.67 14.84
CA HIS A 330 5.45 -1.91 15.97
C HIS A 330 3.99 -1.49 15.79
N LEU A 331 3.59 -1.09 14.58
CA LEU A 331 2.19 -0.85 14.23
C LEU A 331 1.31 -2.09 14.49
N THR A 332 1.76 -3.27 14.05
CA THR A 332 1.01 -4.53 14.19
C THR A 332 0.86 -4.94 15.65
N ILE A 333 1.94 -4.90 16.43
CA ILE A 333 1.89 -5.21 17.87
C ILE A 333 1.04 -4.18 18.62
N GLY A 334 1.16 -2.89 18.27
CA GLY A 334 0.32 -1.83 18.83
C GLY A 334 -1.17 -2.08 18.58
N ARG A 335 -1.55 -2.45 17.35
CA ARG A 335 -2.93 -2.84 16.98
C ARG A 335 -3.41 -4.06 17.76
N TYR A 336 -2.55 -5.05 17.98
CA TYR A 336 -2.88 -6.20 18.83
C TYR A 336 -3.30 -5.74 20.25
N TYR A 337 -2.49 -4.91 20.90
CA TYR A 337 -2.80 -4.42 22.25
C TYR A 337 -4.01 -3.47 22.27
N LEU A 338 -4.17 -2.61 21.26
CA LEU A 338 -5.30 -1.68 21.14
C LEU A 338 -6.63 -2.40 20.91
N ASP A 339 -6.68 -3.33 19.97
CA ASP A 339 -7.94 -3.91 19.50
C ASP A 339 -8.36 -5.13 20.31
N ARG A 340 -7.40 -5.95 20.77
CA ARG A 340 -7.69 -7.24 21.41
C ARG A 340 -7.56 -7.23 22.91
N GLU A 341 -6.41 -6.77 23.41
CA GLU A 341 -6.14 -6.78 24.85
C GLU A 341 -6.71 -5.55 25.56
N LYS A 342 -7.01 -4.49 24.81
CA LYS A 342 -7.43 -3.19 25.35
C LYS A 342 -6.41 -2.61 26.34
N ASP A 343 -5.14 -2.96 26.15
CA ASP A 343 -4.02 -2.41 26.92
C ASP A 343 -3.49 -1.16 26.19
N TYR A 344 -4.10 -0.02 26.51
CA TYR A 344 -3.79 1.25 25.86
C TYR A 344 -2.38 1.75 26.16
N GLN A 345 -1.79 1.41 27.31
CA GLN A 345 -0.42 1.81 27.67
C GLN A 345 0.62 1.05 26.84
N LYS A 346 0.44 -0.26 26.66
CA LYS A 346 1.28 -1.03 25.73
C LYS A 346 1.07 -0.59 24.29
N ALA A 347 -0.18 -0.40 23.86
CA ALA A 347 -0.49 0.09 22.53
C ALA A 347 0.23 1.42 22.24
N LYS A 348 0.13 2.40 23.17
CA LYS A 348 0.86 3.67 23.12
C LYS A 348 2.36 3.45 22.93
N THR A 349 2.97 2.62 23.78
CA THR A 349 4.42 2.31 23.71
C THR A 349 4.84 1.83 22.32
N TYR A 350 4.10 0.89 21.72
CA TYR A 350 4.43 0.36 20.40
C TYR A 350 4.14 1.37 19.29
N PHE A 351 3.03 2.11 19.33
CA PHE A 351 2.76 3.15 18.33
C PHE A 351 3.78 4.30 18.40
N SER A 352 4.23 4.70 19.59
CA SER A 352 5.33 5.66 19.75
C SER A 352 6.62 5.16 19.09
N ARG A 353 6.96 3.87 19.26
CA ARG A 353 8.12 3.28 18.57
C ARG A 353 7.92 3.29 17.05
N GLY A 354 6.75 2.90 16.55
CA GLY A 354 6.43 2.94 15.12
C GLY A 354 6.54 4.34 14.52
N MET A 355 6.08 5.36 15.25
CA MET A 355 6.22 6.78 14.88
C MET A 355 7.70 7.22 14.83
N VAL A 356 8.53 6.81 15.79
CA VAL A 356 9.97 7.10 15.78
C VAL A 356 10.66 6.52 14.54
N TYR A 357 10.17 5.40 14.01
CA TYR A 357 10.61 4.83 12.74
C TYR A 357 9.86 5.40 11.51
N GLY A 358 9.21 6.56 11.62
CA GLY A 358 8.62 7.27 10.49
C GLY A 358 7.30 6.71 9.96
N ASN A 359 6.62 5.81 10.68
CA ASN A 359 5.36 5.24 10.19
C ASN A 359 4.15 6.14 10.49
N PHE A 360 3.58 6.71 9.42
CA PHE A 360 2.42 7.60 9.47
C PHE A 360 1.19 6.98 10.18
N ASP A 361 0.89 5.71 9.85
CA ASP A 361 -0.23 4.99 10.46
C ASP A 361 -0.07 4.85 11.99
N SER A 362 1.16 4.60 12.45
CA SER A 362 1.50 4.52 13.87
C SER A 362 1.28 5.85 14.56
N SER A 363 1.63 6.96 13.91
CA SER A 363 1.37 8.31 14.42
C SER A 363 -0.13 8.59 14.61
N LEU A 364 -0.96 8.22 13.62
CA LEU A 364 -2.42 8.37 13.74
C LEU A 364 -3.02 7.46 14.82
N GLN A 365 -2.55 6.20 14.93
CA GLN A 365 -2.99 5.31 15.99
C GLN A 365 -2.52 5.76 17.37
N LEU A 366 -1.34 6.39 17.47
CA LEU A 366 -0.86 6.99 18.72
C LEU A 366 -1.81 8.09 19.18
N ILE A 367 -2.18 9.03 18.30
CA ILE A 367 -3.18 10.07 18.62
C ILE A 367 -4.49 9.45 19.12
N LYS A 368 -5.00 8.43 18.42
CA LYS A 368 -6.21 7.70 18.84
C LYS A 368 -6.06 7.12 20.25
N VAL A 369 -4.91 6.52 20.57
CA VAL A 369 -4.65 5.98 21.91
C VAL A 369 -4.55 7.07 22.96
N GLU A 370 -3.91 8.21 22.66
CA GLU A 370 -3.88 9.35 23.57
C GLU A 370 -5.30 9.85 23.87
N CYS A 371 -6.16 9.95 22.86
CA CYS A 371 -7.58 10.32 23.04
C CYS A 371 -8.42 9.26 23.77
N LEU A 372 -7.93 8.02 23.89
CA LEU A 372 -8.56 6.98 24.74
C LEU A 372 -8.06 7.06 26.19
N LEU A 373 -6.83 7.53 26.40
CA LEU A 373 -6.22 7.67 27.72
C LEU A 373 -6.62 8.98 28.41
N GLN A 374 -6.90 10.03 27.65
CA GLN A 374 -7.37 11.32 28.14
C GLN A 374 -8.39 11.94 27.17
N SER A 375 -9.25 12.84 27.66
CA SER A 375 -10.25 13.51 26.84
C SER A 375 -9.62 14.33 25.72
N VAL A 376 -10.29 14.40 24.56
CA VAL A 376 -9.81 15.17 23.41
C VAL A 376 -9.59 16.65 23.75
N ASP A 377 -10.40 17.22 24.65
CA ASP A 377 -10.28 18.62 25.10
C ASP A 377 -9.01 18.89 25.94
N LYS A 378 -8.35 17.85 26.44
CA LYS A 378 -7.11 17.96 27.24
C LYS A 378 -5.87 17.55 26.46
N PHE A 379 -6.04 16.76 25.41
CA PHE A 379 -4.97 16.39 24.51
C PHE A 379 -4.77 17.52 23.48
N PRO A 380 -3.53 17.96 23.19
CA PRO A 380 -3.26 19.01 22.20
C PRO A 380 -3.50 18.51 20.76
N TYR A 381 -4.73 18.14 20.43
CA TYR A 381 -5.10 17.37 19.24
C TYR A 381 -4.71 18.06 17.93
N VAL A 382 -5.12 19.32 17.75
CA VAL A 382 -4.81 20.09 16.53
C VAL A 382 -3.32 20.37 16.43
N GLN A 383 -2.65 20.72 17.54
CA GLN A 383 -1.21 20.95 17.54
C GLN A 383 -0.45 19.69 17.12
N THR A 384 -0.77 18.53 17.70
CA THR A 384 -0.11 17.27 17.33
C THR A 384 -0.35 16.91 15.86
N LEU A 385 -1.55 17.17 15.32
CA LEU A 385 -1.81 16.96 13.89
C LEU A 385 -1.02 17.93 13.00
N ASN A 386 -0.86 19.19 13.40
CA ASN A 386 0.00 20.15 12.71
C ASN A 386 1.47 19.70 12.73
N ASP A 387 1.97 19.22 13.88
CA ASP A 387 3.34 18.69 13.98
C ASP A 387 3.55 17.51 13.00
N LEU A 388 2.54 16.63 12.86
CA LEU A 388 2.58 15.56 11.85
C LEU A 388 2.50 16.08 10.41
N TYR A 389 1.80 17.18 10.17
CA TYR A 389 1.68 17.79 8.83
C TYR A 389 3.04 18.27 8.30
N ASP A 390 3.89 18.75 9.21
CA ASP A 390 5.25 19.20 8.90
C ASP A 390 6.21 18.02 8.68
N VAL A 391 6.04 16.92 9.43
CA VAL A 391 6.87 15.71 9.29
C VAL A 391 6.54 14.91 8.03
N PHE A 392 5.27 14.86 7.60
CA PHE A 392 4.83 14.03 6.48
C PHE A 392 4.42 14.89 5.26
N PRO A 393 5.34 15.16 4.31
CA PRO A 393 5.08 16.09 3.21
C PRO A 393 4.15 15.55 2.12
N SER A 394 3.94 14.23 2.08
CA SER A 394 3.11 13.56 1.07
C SER A 394 1.69 14.14 1.04
N PRO A 395 1.20 14.67 -0.10
CA PRO A 395 -0.15 15.25 -0.19
C PRO A 395 -1.24 14.30 0.30
N ASN A 396 -1.11 13.00 0.01
CA ASN A 396 -2.05 11.99 0.46
C ASN A 396 -2.10 11.87 2.01
N LYS A 397 -0.95 11.92 2.69
CA LYS A 397 -0.87 11.90 4.16
C LYS A 397 -1.41 13.21 4.75
N ARG A 398 -1.04 14.35 4.17
CA ARG A 398 -1.52 15.68 4.56
C ARG A 398 -3.04 15.81 4.51
N VAL A 399 -3.67 15.31 3.45
CA VAL A 399 -5.14 15.26 3.34
C VAL A 399 -5.76 14.43 4.47
N ASN A 400 -5.15 13.32 4.88
CA ASN A 400 -5.65 12.54 6.03
C ASN A 400 -5.55 13.33 7.34
N ILE A 401 -4.44 14.03 7.56
CA ILE A 401 -4.23 14.88 8.75
C ILE A 401 -5.27 16.00 8.79
N LEU A 402 -5.38 16.77 7.71
CA LEU A 402 -6.29 17.91 7.61
C LEU A 402 -7.75 17.49 7.80
N MET A 403 -8.14 16.34 7.26
CA MET A 403 -9.46 15.75 7.49
C MET A 403 -9.75 15.51 8.98
N HIS A 404 -8.76 15.04 9.76
CA HIS A 404 -8.93 14.85 11.19
C HIS A 404 -9.00 16.17 11.97
N ILE A 405 -8.32 17.22 11.51
CA ILE A 405 -8.46 18.59 12.06
C ILE A 405 -9.86 19.12 11.78
N LEU A 406 -10.38 18.92 10.57
CA LEU A 406 -11.75 19.31 10.22
C LEU A 406 -12.78 18.58 11.10
N ILE A 407 -12.62 17.28 11.38
CA ILE A 407 -13.49 16.54 12.32
C ILE A 407 -13.49 17.21 13.71
N TYR A 408 -12.32 17.62 14.21
CA TYR A 408 -12.22 18.26 15.51
C TYR A 408 -12.99 19.58 15.57
N TYR A 409 -12.80 20.47 14.60
CA TYR A 409 -13.54 21.74 14.54
C TYR A 409 -15.04 21.57 14.23
N ASN A 410 -15.41 20.46 13.60
CA ASN A 410 -16.81 20.15 13.30
C ASN A 410 -17.59 19.68 14.54
N TYR A 411 -16.95 18.91 15.43
CA TYR A 411 -17.65 18.24 16.54
C TYR A 411 -17.22 18.66 17.95
N CYS A 412 -16.01 19.17 18.15
CA CYS A 412 -15.46 19.48 19.48
C CYS A 412 -15.40 20.97 19.75
N GLU A 413 -14.77 21.73 18.85
CA GLU A 413 -14.50 23.15 19.07
C GLU A 413 -15.07 24.00 17.92
N LYS A 414 -16.11 24.78 18.20
CA LYS A 414 -16.69 25.68 17.19
C LYS A 414 -15.78 26.88 16.96
N ASN A 415 -14.94 26.79 15.93
CA ASN A 415 -14.08 27.90 15.49
C ASN A 415 -14.25 28.13 13.97
N PRO A 416 -15.13 29.06 13.55
CA PRO A 416 -15.40 29.36 12.14
C PRO A 416 -14.16 29.67 11.30
N LYS A 417 -13.21 30.42 11.86
CA LYS A 417 -12.01 30.88 11.14
C LYS A 417 -11.08 29.72 10.87
N GLU A 418 -10.77 28.94 11.90
CA GLU A 418 -9.92 27.76 11.76
C GLU A 418 -10.56 26.70 10.86
N MET A 419 -11.87 26.47 11.00
CA MET A 419 -12.60 25.54 10.14
C MET A 419 -12.46 25.89 8.65
N MET A 420 -12.64 27.16 8.28
CA MET A 420 -12.47 27.61 6.90
C MET A 420 -11.00 27.60 6.46
N HIS A 421 -10.07 27.94 7.35
CA HIS A 421 -8.63 27.90 7.09
C HIS A 421 -8.16 26.48 6.72
N TYR A 422 -8.49 25.49 7.55
CA TYR A 422 -8.11 24.10 7.30
C TYR A 422 -8.86 23.48 6.12
N LEU A 423 -10.10 23.91 5.85
CA LEU A 423 -10.84 23.47 4.67
C LEU A 423 -10.15 23.95 3.39
N LYS A 424 -9.68 25.20 3.38
CA LYS A 424 -8.88 25.73 2.28
C LYS A 424 -7.60 24.90 2.09
N PHE A 425 -6.85 24.64 3.17
CA PHE A 425 -5.65 23.79 3.10
C PHE A 425 -5.95 22.40 2.57
N TYR A 426 -7.09 21.81 2.93
CA TYR A 426 -7.52 20.50 2.45
C TYR A 426 -7.76 20.51 0.93
N ILE A 427 -8.45 21.54 0.44
CA ILE A 427 -8.79 21.69 -0.98
C ILE A 427 -7.56 22.02 -1.82
N ASP A 428 -6.59 22.73 -1.24
CA ASP A 428 -5.35 23.13 -1.91
C ASP A 428 -4.29 22.03 -2.01
N GLN A 429 -4.49 20.87 -1.36
CA GLN A 429 -3.58 19.75 -1.52
C GLN A 429 -3.56 19.27 -2.98
N ASP A 430 -2.37 19.04 -3.50
CA ASP A 430 -2.13 18.55 -4.86
C ASP A 430 -2.45 17.05 -4.97
N ILE A 431 -3.74 16.76 -4.96
CA ILE A 431 -4.32 15.44 -5.15
C ILE A 431 -5.66 15.58 -5.88
N ALA A 432 -6.04 14.57 -6.65
CA ALA A 432 -7.30 14.58 -7.38
C ALA A 432 -8.51 14.76 -6.45
N ASP A 433 -9.44 15.62 -6.85
CA ASP A 433 -10.62 15.97 -6.06
C ASP A 433 -11.56 14.78 -5.76
N VAL A 434 -11.59 13.79 -6.66
CA VAL A 434 -12.31 12.52 -6.43
C VAL A 434 -11.76 11.79 -5.20
N ILE A 435 -10.43 11.80 -5.00
CA ILE A 435 -9.79 11.19 -3.82
C ILE A 435 -10.13 12.00 -2.56
N LYS A 436 -10.11 13.34 -2.65
CA LYS A 436 -10.52 14.23 -1.55
C LYS A 436 -11.96 13.94 -1.12
N LYS A 437 -12.91 13.85 -2.06
CA LYS A 437 -14.31 13.51 -1.74
C LYS A 437 -14.41 12.15 -1.07
N ARG A 438 -13.81 11.11 -1.67
CA ARG A 438 -13.85 9.74 -1.13
C ARG A 438 -13.33 9.66 0.31
N LYS A 439 -12.26 10.39 0.64
CA LYS A 439 -11.73 10.42 2.01
C LYS A 439 -12.72 11.01 3.02
N LEU A 440 -13.38 12.11 2.68
CA LEU A 440 -14.40 12.71 3.55
C LEU A 440 -15.61 11.78 3.72
N MET A 441 -15.99 11.03 2.67
CA MET A 441 -17.13 10.10 2.74
C MET A 441 -16.87 8.93 3.69
N PHE A 442 -15.66 8.37 3.68
CA PHE A 442 -15.35 7.13 4.40
C PHE A 442 -14.46 7.33 5.63
N VAL A 443 -14.32 8.56 6.11
CA VAL A 443 -13.48 8.86 7.27
C VAL A 443 -13.99 8.19 8.55
N ARG A 444 -13.06 7.83 9.42
CA ARG A 444 -13.34 7.39 10.79
C ARG A 444 -12.61 8.30 11.76
N SER A 445 -13.31 8.85 12.75
CA SER A 445 -12.67 9.69 13.76
C SER A 445 -11.63 8.91 14.58
N LEU A 446 -10.57 9.62 15.02
CA LEU A 446 -9.55 9.09 15.94
C LEU A 446 -10.02 9.13 17.40
N PHE A 447 -11.11 9.83 17.68
CA PHE A 447 -11.70 9.96 19.02
C PHE A 447 -13.20 9.73 18.95
N ASN A 448 -13.84 9.53 20.11
CA ASN A 448 -15.28 9.32 20.17
C ASN A 448 -16.02 10.65 19.91
N VAL A 449 -16.75 10.74 18.80
CA VAL A 449 -17.61 11.90 18.45
C VAL A 449 -19.05 11.74 18.97
N GLY A 450 -19.30 10.77 19.85
CA GLY A 450 -20.62 10.49 20.44
C GLY A 450 -21.48 9.51 19.63
N ARG A 451 -21.11 9.22 18.38
CA ARG A 451 -21.75 8.22 17.51
C ARG A 451 -20.74 7.55 16.57
N PHE A 452 -21.13 6.42 15.99
CA PHE A 452 -20.44 5.88 14.82
C PHE A 452 -20.77 6.74 13.60
N LEU A 453 -19.76 7.06 12.78
CA LEU A 453 -19.94 7.80 11.54
C LEU A 453 -20.08 6.80 10.39
N GLU A 454 -21.26 6.73 9.81
CA GLU A 454 -21.55 5.97 8.61
C GLU A 454 -20.96 6.65 7.37
N PRO A 455 -20.83 5.95 6.23
CA PRO A 455 -20.43 6.58 4.98
C PRO A 455 -21.28 7.82 4.66
N ASN A 456 -20.63 8.91 4.28
CA ASN A 456 -21.21 10.24 4.03
C ASN A 456 -21.60 11.09 5.24
N ASP A 457 -21.71 10.53 6.44
CA ASP A 457 -22.15 11.31 7.62
C ASP A 457 -21.30 12.57 7.82
N PHE A 458 -19.98 12.40 7.88
CA PHE A 458 -19.09 13.53 8.08
C PHE A 458 -19.12 14.51 6.92
N LEU A 459 -19.21 14.03 5.67
CA LEU A 459 -19.26 14.90 4.49
C LEU A 459 -20.53 15.77 4.50
N ASN A 460 -21.66 15.20 4.90
CA ASN A 460 -22.94 15.88 5.01
C ASN A 460 -22.95 16.89 6.17
N ASP A 461 -22.45 16.49 7.34
CA ASP A 461 -22.29 17.37 8.50
C ASP A 461 -21.36 18.55 8.16
N LEU A 462 -20.23 18.27 7.51
CA LEU A 462 -19.27 19.28 7.03
C LEU A 462 -19.92 20.24 6.03
N SER A 463 -20.67 19.73 5.04
CA SER A 463 -21.36 20.56 4.05
C SER A 463 -22.38 21.49 4.69
N THR A 464 -23.17 20.97 5.64
CA THR A 464 -24.16 21.75 6.38
C THR A 464 -23.47 22.85 7.19
N ASN A 465 -22.44 22.50 7.95
CA ASN A 465 -21.70 23.45 8.77
C ASN A 465 -21.04 24.53 7.92
N VAL A 466 -20.37 24.20 6.81
CA VAL A 466 -19.74 25.19 5.92
C VAL A 466 -20.79 26.16 5.35
N LYS A 467 -21.96 25.68 4.94
CA LYS A 467 -23.06 26.55 4.46
C LYS A 467 -23.54 27.51 5.55
N GLU A 468 -23.70 27.03 6.78
CA GLU A 468 -24.07 27.88 7.91
C GLU A 468 -23.00 28.93 8.22
N LEU A 469 -21.71 28.54 8.19
CA LEU A 469 -20.61 29.45 8.49
C LEU A 469 -20.54 30.63 7.51
N ILE A 470 -20.82 30.39 6.22
CA ILE A 470 -20.82 31.43 5.18
C ILE A 470 -21.96 32.41 5.39
N ASN A 471 -23.15 31.91 5.71
CA ASN A 471 -24.35 32.73 5.83
C ASN A 471 -24.41 33.53 7.15
N ASN A 472 -23.85 32.99 8.23
CA ASN A 472 -24.13 33.49 9.58
C ASN A 472 -22.95 34.21 10.25
N ASN A 473 -21.71 34.10 9.74
CA ASN A 473 -20.56 34.78 10.32
C ASN A 473 -20.27 36.14 9.65
N LYS A 474 -19.71 37.06 10.45
CA LYS A 474 -19.21 38.34 9.96
C LYS A 474 -17.78 38.16 9.46
N TRP A 475 -17.60 38.20 8.15
CA TRP A 475 -16.31 38.15 7.46
C TRP A 475 -15.91 39.55 7.02
N ASN A 476 -14.62 39.89 7.13
CA ASN A 476 -14.12 41.07 6.43
C ASN A 476 -14.03 40.80 4.92
N GLU A 477 -13.82 41.83 4.10
CA GLU A 477 -13.84 41.71 2.63
C GLU A 477 -12.79 40.72 2.09
N GLU A 478 -11.60 40.69 2.70
CA GLU A 478 -10.53 39.77 2.29
C GLU A 478 -10.86 38.32 2.66
N GLU A 479 -11.31 38.11 3.90
CA GLU A 479 -11.78 36.81 4.41
C GLU A 479 -12.94 36.29 3.55
N LYS A 480 -13.90 37.15 3.21
CA LYS A 480 -15.08 36.80 2.41
C LYS A 480 -14.69 36.26 1.04
N LYS A 481 -13.77 36.92 0.34
CA LYS A 481 -13.27 36.46 -0.96
C LYS A 481 -12.61 35.08 -0.89
N ILE A 482 -11.81 34.85 0.15
CA ILE A 482 -11.14 33.55 0.36
C ILE A 482 -12.17 32.46 0.66
N ILE A 483 -13.15 32.77 1.51
CA ILE A 483 -14.20 31.84 1.96
C ILE A 483 -15.14 31.46 0.83
N GLU A 484 -15.59 32.43 0.03
CA GLU A 484 -16.43 32.19 -1.16
C GLU A 484 -15.70 31.29 -2.17
N ASN A 485 -14.42 31.58 -2.47
CA ASN A 485 -13.62 30.73 -3.35
C ASN A 485 -13.47 29.30 -2.80
N THR A 486 -13.20 29.17 -1.49
CA THR A 486 -13.05 27.88 -0.81
C THR A 486 -14.36 27.09 -0.88
N PHE A 487 -15.49 27.75 -0.66
CA PHE A 487 -16.81 27.15 -0.75
C PHE A 487 -17.16 26.68 -2.16
N ASP A 488 -16.91 27.51 -3.18
CA ASP A 488 -17.18 27.16 -4.57
C ASP A 488 -16.39 25.92 -5.00
N ARG A 489 -15.11 25.85 -4.61
CA ARG A 489 -14.26 24.68 -4.88
C ARG A 489 -14.73 23.46 -4.08
N PHE A 490 -15.12 23.64 -2.82
CA PHE A 490 -15.68 22.55 -2.03
C PHE A 490 -16.97 22.01 -2.64
N ASN A 491 -17.87 22.88 -3.12
CA ASN A 491 -19.09 22.47 -3.81
C ASN A 491 -18.80 21.71 -5.10
N LYS A 492 -17.78 22.10 -5.86
CA LYS A 492 -17.32 21.32 -7.03
C LYS A 492 -16.91 19.91 -6.62
N ILE A 493 -16.14 19.79 -5.54
CA ILE A 493 -15.76 18.47 -4.99
C ILE A 493 -17.02 17.68 -4.63
N LEU A 494 -17.99 18.29 -3.93
CA LEU A 494 -19.25 17.63 -3.54
C LEU A 494 -20.06 17.13 -4.76
N GLN A 495 -20.09 17.88 -5.85
CA GLN A 495 -20.83 17.55 -7.07
C GLN A 495 -20.19 16.45 -7.93
N LEU A 496 -18.96 16.01 -7.62
CA LEU A 496 -18.33 14.93 -8.36
C LEU A 496 -19.15 13.64 -8.21
N ASN A 497 -19.63 13.10 -9.34
CA ASN A 497 -20.22 11.78 -9.36
C ASN A 497 -19.14 10.74 -9.06
N ILE A 498 -19.13 10.27 -7.82
CA ILE A 498 -18.54 8.98 -7.52
C ILE A 498 -19.66 8.01 -7.88
N GLN A 499 -19.43 7.12 -8.86
CA GLN A 499 -20.36 6.04 -9.19
C GLN A 499 -20.46 5.09 -7.99
N ASP A 500 -21.17 5.52 -6.95
CA ASP A 500 -21.72 4.70 -5.87
C ASP A 500 -23.22 4.61 -6.17
N ASN A 501 -23.59 3.76 -7.12
CA ASN A 501 -25.00 3.47 -7.36
C ASN A 501 -25.55 2.67 -6.16
N ASN A 502 -26.57 3.26 -5.52
CA ASN A 502 -27.56 2.65 -4.62
C ASN A 502 -27.09 2.30 -3.19
N PHE A 503 -26.99 3.32 -2.34
CA PHE A 503 -27.64 3.19 -1.02
C PHE A 503 -29.12 3.56 -1.23
N ASP A 504 -29.94 2.58 -1.59
CA ASP A 504 -31.38 2.73 -1.40
C ASP A 504 -31.61 2.78 0.11
N ASP A 505 -31.92 3.98 0.59
CA ASP A 505 -32.33 4.32 1.95
C ASP A 505 -33.77 3.84 2.25
N ASP A 506 -34.16 2.72 1.63
CA ASP A 506 -35.41 2.02 1.87
C ASP A 506 -35.14 0.81 2.77
N ASN A 507 -34.65 1.06 3.99
CA ASN A 507 -34.85 0.15 5.12
C ASN A 507 -34.77 0.93 6.43
N LYS A 508 -35.87 1.60 6.78
CA LYS A 508 -36.18 1.94 8.18
C LYS A 508 -36.28 0.65 9.01
N LEU A 509 -35.36 0.45 9.96
CA LEU A 509 -35.63 0.11 11.37
C LEU A 509 -34.35 -0.01 12.19
#